data_AF-A0AAN1PMT6-F1
#
_entry.id   AF-A0AAN1PMT6-F1
#
_cell.length_a   1.000
_cell.length_b   1.000
_cell.length_c   1.000
_cell.angle_alpha   90.00
_cell.angle_beta   90.00
_cell.angle_gamma   90.00
#
_symmetry.space_group_name_H-M   'P 1'
#
loop_
_entity.id
_entity.type
_entity.pdbx_description
1 polymer ?
#
loop_
_entity_poly.entity_id
_entity_poly.type
_entity_poly.pdbx_seq_one_letter_code
_entity_poly.pdbx_strand_id
1 'polypeptide(L)'
;MSYEWEDALQDQYMSELYSSIEDELREELYDEHREQAIEEFIFERMQSYYRINPSLAVNAIKFLKKSKDTLDTDPTISLIYSAISIEVLIKSVLLKPIIYGMVHNEYAAEMISSSLLKQTGVDRFKELVFNVIDENVDLGCSIRDYQRKGSDVTLWKERDQIQTKRNSIMHAAVDCSHADAQNALDITGEFVRIILAVVQNFELDLASNGMVTDYVHPDQQSLF
;
A
#
# COMPACT_ATOMS: atom_id res chain seq x y z
N MET A 1 70.71 2.63 12.73
CA MET A 1 69.42 3.20 13.19
C MET A 1 68.78 4.02 12.07
N SER A 2 68.59 3.45 10.86
CA SER A 2 67.80 4.10 9.79
C SER A 2 66.51 3.37 9.45
N TYR A 3 66.33 2.14 9.97
CA TYR A 3 65.16 1.30 9.72
C TYR A 3 63.87 1.84 10.38
N GLU A 4 63.95 2.46 11.56
CA GLU A 4 62.75 2.93 12.28
C GLU A 4 62.06 4.14 11.62
N TRP A 5 62.80 4.99 10.89
CA TRP A 5 62.23 6.19 10.27
C TRP A 5 61.62 5.90 8.90
N GLU A 6 62.20 4.97 8.13
CA GLU A 6 61.63 4.51 6.85
C GLU A 6 60.37 3.68 7.08
N ASP A 7 60.36 2.80 8.08
CA ASP A 7 59.17 2.03 8.47
C ASP A 7 58.04 2.96 8.96
N ALA A 8 58.36 3.98 9.76
CA ALA A 8 57.35 4.94 10.24
C ALA A 8 56.76 5.80 9.10
N LEU A 9 57.56 6.18 8.11
CA LEU A 9 57.10 6.93 6.94
C LEU A 9 56.23 6.05 6.03
N GLN A 10 56.59 4.78 5.90
CA GLN A 10 55.83 3.79 5.13
C GLN A 10 54.49 3.48 5.80
N ASP A 11 54.45 3.31 7.12
CA ASP A 11 53.20 3.12 7.87
C ASP A 11 52.28 4.34 7.78
N GLN A 12 52.84 5.55 7.85
CA GLN A 12 52.05 6.78 7.71
C GLN A 12 51.46 6.90 6.30
N TYR A 13 52.25 6.64 5.26
CA TYR A 13 51.77 6.66 3.87
C TYR A 13 50.71 5.59 3.60
N MET A 14 50.90 4.38 4.12
CA MET A 14 49.90 3.31 4.02
C MET A 14 48.62 3.67 4.77
N SER A 15 48.71 4.25 5.97
CA SER A 15 47.56 4.69 6.74
C SER A 15 46.76 5.80 6.04
N GLU A 16 47.43 6.78 5.42
CA GLU A 16 46.79 7.83 4.64
C GLU A 16 46.11 7.26 3.38
N LEU A 17 46.74 6.30 2.71
CA LEU A 17 46.16 5.60 1.57
C LEU A 17 44.92 4.79 1.97
N TYR A 18 44.99 4.01 3.07
CA TYR A 18 43.83 3.27 3.59
C TYR A 18 42.69 4.21 4.01
N SER A 19 42.99 5.34 4.66
CA SER A 19 41.97 6.33 5.03
C SER A 19 41.30 6.94 3.80
N SER A 20 42.08 7.26 2.75
CA SER A 20 41.51 7.81 1.51
C SER A 20 40.63 6.80 0.77
N ILE A 21 41.03 5.53 0.76
CA ILE A 21 40.23 4.44 0.20
C ILE A 21 38.97 4.21 1.05
N GLU A 22 39.06 4.25 2.38
CA GLU A 22 37.90 4.14 3.27
C GLU A 22 36.92 5.30 3.09
N ASP A 23 37.39 6.53 2.89
CA ASP A 23 36.54 7.70 2.65
C ASP A 23 35.87 7.65 1.27
N GLU A 24 36.60 7.27 0.21
CA GLU A 24 36.02 7.06 -1.14
C GLU A 24 35.02 5.88 -1.17
N LEU A 25 35.35 4.74 -0.53
CA LEU A 25 34.43 3.61 -0.42
C LEU A 25 33.20 3.99 0.41
N ARG A 26 33.36 4.81 1.45
CA ARG A 26 32.26 5.26 2.30
C ARG A 26 31.36 6.23 1.54
N GLU A 27 31.88 7.15 0.74
CA GLU A 27 31.04 8.02 -0.12
C GLU A 27 30.31 7.22 -1.21
N GLU A 28 30.98 6.28 -1.89
CA GLU A 28 30.35 5.44 -2.92
C GLU A 28 29.31 4.46 -2.33
N LEU A 29 29.60 3.77 -1.21
CA LEU A 29 28.63 2.88 -0.55
C LEU A 29 27.46 3.62 0.11
N TYR A 30 27.67 4.85 0.63
CA TYR A 30 26.58 5.60 1.27
C TYR A 30 25.61 6.24 0.27
N ASP A 31 26.00 6.49 -0.97
CA ASP A 31 25.06 7.03 -1.96
C ASP A 31 24.43 5.94 -2.83
N GLU A 32 25.16 4.89 -3.25
CA GLU A 32 24.59 3.83 -4.10
C GLU A 32 23.65 2.85 -3.36
N HIS A 33 23.89 2.57 -2.07
CA HIS A 33 23.05 1.62 -1.31
C HIS A 33 22.06 2.28 -0.37
N ARG A 34 22.05 3.62 -0.28
CA ARG A 34 21.13 4.33 0.61
C ARG A 34 19.69 4.28 0.13
N GLU A 35 19.46 4.39 -1.18
CA GLU A 35 18.11 4.24 -1.73
C GLU A 35 17.58 2.82 -1.49
N GLN A 36 18.39 1.80 -1.78
CA GLN A 36 18.07 0.40 -1.51
C GLN A 36 17.78 0.14 -0.02
N ALA A 37 18.62 0.65 0.88
CA ALA A 37 18.41 0.50 2.32
C ALA A 37 17.14 1.20 2.82
N ILE A 38 16.76 2.33 2.21
CA ILE A 38 15.50 3.03 2.52
C ILE A 38 14.30 2.19 2.02
N GLU A 39 14.38 1.65 0.82
CA GLU A 39 13.33 0.79 0.25
C GLU A 39 13.13 -0.48 1.07
N GLU A 40 14.21 -1.20 1.41
CA GLU A 40 14.18 -2.38 2.27
C GLU A 40 13.60 -2.04 3.65
N PHE A 41 14.01 -0.91 4.23
CA PHE A 41 13.45 -0.44 5.49
C PHE A 41 11.93 -0.20 5.39
N ILE A 42 11.46 0.53 4.38
CA ILE A 42 10.02 0.79 4.20
C ILE A 42 9.27 -0.53 4.00
N PHE A 43 9.83 -1.45 3.21
CA PHE A 43 9.25 -2.76 2.93
C PHE A 43 9.05 -3.59 4.19
N GLU A 44 10.11 -3.78 5.00
CA GLU A 44 10.04 -4.52 6.25
C GLU A 44 9.04 -3.91 7.24
N ARG A 45 8.98 -2.57 7.28
CA ARG A 45 8.07 -1.83 8.14
C ARG A 45 6.62 -1.97 7.72
N MET A 46 6.33 -1.92 6.42
CA MET A 46 4.98 -2.19 5.88
C MET A 46 4.56 -3.63 6.18
N GLN A 47 5.45 -4.60 5.93
CA GLN A 47 5.20 -6.01 6.22
C GLN A 47 4.90 -6.24 7.72
N SER A 48 5.69 -5.62 8.60
CA SER A 48 5.47 -5.65 10.06
C SER A 48 4.10 -5.06 10.44
N TYR A 49 3.70 -3.93 9.84
CA TYR A 49 2.40 -3.33 10.10
C TYR A 49 1.24 -4.29 9.79
N TYR A 50 1.30 -4.97 8.65
CA TYR A 50 0.28 -5.94 8.25
C TYR A 50 0.20 -7.11 9.24
N ARG A 51 1.34 -7.66 9.69
CA ARG A 51 1.40 -8.77 10.65
C ARG A 51 0.87 -8.39 12.04
N ILE A 52 1.13 -7.17 12.50
CA ILE A 52 0.63 -6.65 13.78
C ILE A 52 -0.88 -6.36 13.71
N ASN A 53 -1.38 -6.00 12.52
CA ASN A 53 -2.77 -5.60 12.29
C ASN A 53 -3.50 -6.53 11.32
N PRO A 54 -3.59 -7.85 11.57
CA PRO A 54 -4.07 -8.79 10.57
C PRO A 54 -5.55 -8.58 10.21
N SER A 55 -6.33 -7.91 11.06
CA SER A 55 -7.76 -7.67 10.83
C SER A 55 -8.08 -6.41 9.99
N LEU A 56 -7.08 -5.73 9.43
CA LEU A 56 -7.25 -4.41 8.79
C LEU A 56 -8.24 -4.37 7.61
N ALA A 57 -8.45 -5.49 6.92
CA ALA A 57 -9.36 -5.60 5.78
C ALA A 57 -10.68 -6.31 6.13
N VAL A 58 -10.81 -6.89 7.33
CA VAL A 58 -12.01 -7.66 7.75
C VAL A 58 -13.29 -6.87 7.55
N ASN A 59 -13.29 -5.60 7.96
CA ASN A 59 -14.46 -4.73 7.80
C ASN A 59 -14.75 -4.42 6.33
N ALA A 60 -13.73 -4.08 5.54
CA ALA A 60 -13.88 -3.83 4.12
C ALA A 60 -14.50 -5.04 3.39
N ILE A 61 -13.95 -6.24 3.63
CA ILE A 61 -14.43 -7.48 3.01
C ILE A 61 -15.83 -7.85 3.51
N LYS A 62 -16.14 -7.63 4.79
CA LYS A 62 -17.50 -7.79 5.33
C LYS A 62 -18.50 -6.89 4.60
N PHE A 63 -18.17 -5.62 4.37
CA PHE A 63 -19.06 -4.70 3.67
C PHE A 63 -19.16 -5.01 2.18
N LEU A 64 -18.11 -5.51 1.54
CA LEU A 64 -18.19 -6.04 0.17
C LEU A 64 -19.17 -7.22 0.08
N LYS A 65 -19.08 -8.18 1.00
CA LYS A 65 -20.04 -9.31 1.06
C LYS A 65 -21.47 -8.83 1.23
N LYS A 66 -21.71 -7.91 2.18
CA LYS A 66 -23.02 -7.30 2.37
C LYS A 66 -23.51 -6.58 1.13
N SER A 67 -22.64 -5.84 0.43
CA SER A 67 -23.00 -5.14 -0.81
C SER A 67 -23.50 -6.12 -1.87
N LYS A 68 -22.81 -7.26 -2.02
CA LYS A 68 -23.23 -8.34 -2.91
C LYS A 68 -24.58 -8.94 -2.48
N ASP A 69 -24.77 -9.22 -1.20
CA ASP A 69 -26.00 -9.83 -0.67
C ASP A 69 -27.23 -8.92 -0.81
N THR A 70 -27.03 -7.60 -0.79
CA THR A 70 -28.13 -6.62 -0.90
C THR A 70 -28.36 -6.11 -2.33
N LEU A 71 -27.54 -6.49 -3.31
CA LEU A 71 -27.62 -5.93 -4.67
C LEU A 71 -29.02 -6.03 -5.30
N ASP A 72 -29.64 -7.20 -5.22
CA ASP A 72 -30.93 -7.46 -5.86
C ASP A 72 -32.13 -7.04 -5.01
N THR A 73 -31.92 -6.84 -3.71
CA THR A 73 -33.00 -6.51 -2.76
C THR A 73 -33.06 -5.02 -2.44
N ASP A 74 -31.91 -4.36 -2.35
CA ASP A 74 -31.77 -2.93 -2.11
C ASP A 74 -30.47 -2.40 -2.76
N PRO A 75 -30.55 -1.94 -4.03
CA PRO A 75 -29.42 -1.35 -4.74
C PRO A 75 -28.79 -0.15 -4.03
N THR A 76 -29.61 0.68 -3.36
CA THR A 76 -29.14 1.87 -2.64
C THR A 76 -28.21 1.47 -1.50
N ILE A 77 -28.61 0.48 -0.69
CA ILE A 77 -27.76 -0.09 0.37
C ILE A 77 -26.53 -0.77 -0.22
N SER A 78 -26.68 -1.51 -1.32
CA SER A 78 -25.56 -2.16 -2.00
C SER A 78 -24.48 -1.16 -2.41
N LEU A 79 -24.86 -0.04 -3.02
CA LEU A 79 -23.94 1.03 -3.41
C LEU A 79 -23.24 1.64 -2.19
N ILE A 80 -23.97 1.93 -1.10
CA ILE A 80 -23.39 2.47 0.13
C ILE A 80 -22.33 1.51 0.70
N TYR A 81 -22.64 0.21 0.75
CA TYR A 81 -21.71 -0.80 1.26
C TYR A 81 -20.47 -0.97 0.39
N SER A 82 -20.61 -0.91 -0.94
CA SER A 82 -19.48 -0.84 -1.87
C SER A 82 -18.60 0.37 -1.61
N ALA A 83 -19.19 1.57 -1.48
CA ALA A 83 -18.46 2.81 -1.20
C ALA A 83 -17.69 2.74 0.14
N ILE A 84 -18.30 2.19 1.19
CA ILE A 84 -17.65 1.95 2.49
C ILE A 84 -16.46 0.99 2.33
N SER A 85 -16.65 -0.10 1.59
CA SER A 85 -15.59 -1.08 1.38
C SER A 85 -14.36 -0.46 0.70
N ILE A 86 -14.54 0.26 -0.41
CA ILE A 86 -13.46 0.99 -1.11
C ILE A 86 -12.76 1.96 -0.16
N GLU A 87 -13.51 2.77 0.59
CA GLU A 87 -12.91 3.77 1.48
C GLU A 87 -12.07 3.12 2.59
N VAL A 88 -12.59 2.05 3.20
CA VAL A 88 -11.89 1.30 4.25
C VAL A 88 -10.67 0.57 3.70
N LEU A 89 -10.76 -0.01 2.49
CA LEU A 89 -9.65 -0.65 1.80
C LEU A 89 -8.49 0.33 1.58
N ILE A 90 -8.75 1.46 0.93
CA ILE A 90 -7.70 2.44 0.63
C ILE A 90 -7.10 3.00 1.93
N LYS A 91 -7.92 3.35 2.92
CA LYS A 91 -7.42 3.93 4.18
C LYS A 91 -6.66 2.92 5.03
N SER A 92 -7.24 1.76 5.28
CA SER A 92 -6.72 0.81 6.29
C SER A 92 -5.70 -0.15 5.72
N VAL A 93 -5.82 -0.52 4.43
CA VAL A 93 -5.01 -1.57 3.81
C VAL A 93 -3.89 -1.02 2.95
N LEU A 94 -4.01 0.19 2.40
CA LEU A 94 -2.91 0.83 1.70
C LEU A 94 -2.28 1.94 2.56
N LEU A 95 -3.06 2.98 2.84
CA LEU A 95 -2.51 4.24 3.30
C LEU A 95 -1.90 4.20 4.70
N LYS A 96 -2.54 3.49 5.64
CA LYS A 96 -1.97 3.29 6.98
C LYS A 96 -0.61 2.54 6.95
N PRO A 97 -0.49 1.37 6.30
CA PRO A 97 0.79 0.70 6.12
C PRO A 97 1.85 1.60 5.48
N ILE A 98 1.51 2.33 4.41
CA ILE A 98 2.46 3.23 3.73
C ILE A 98 3.00 4.30 4.69
N ILE A 99 2.11 5.01 5.38
CA ILE A 99 2.50 6.04 6.36
C ILE A 99 3.35 5.42 7.48
N TYR A 100 3.05 4.19 7.89
CA TYR A 100 3.81 3.49 8.91
C TYR A 100 5.21 3.09 8.43
N GLY A 101 5.35 2.69 7.17
CA GLY A 101 6.63 2.39 6.52
C GLY A 101 7.54 3.61 6.40
N MET A 102 6.97 4.77 6.09
CA MET A 102 7.72 6.03 5.89
C MET A 102 8.22 6.69 7.19
N VAL A 103 7.77 6.25 8.37
CA VAL A 103 8.10 6.89 9.64
C VAL A 103 9.01 5.99 10.47
N HIS A 104 10.23 6.47 10.74
CA HIS A 104 11.25 5.73 11.49
C HIS A 104 10.89 5.42 12.95
N ASN A 105 9.91 6.12 13.55
CA ASN A 105 9.47 5.92 14.92
C ASN A 105 8.03 5.37 14.97
N GLU A 106 7.84 4.16 15.52
CA GLU A 106 6.54 3.47 15.53
C GLU A 106 5.41 4.24 16.24
N TYR A 107 5.74 4.95 17.33
CA TYR A 107 4.77 5.73 18.09
C TYR A 107 4.32 6.97 17.31
N ALA A 108 5.28 7.66 16.67
CA ALA A 108 4.97 8.77 15.76
C ALA A 108 4.17 8.28 14.55
N ALA A 109 4.53 7.11 14.00
CA ALA A 109 3.88 6.49 12.86
C ALA A 109 2.39 6.23 13.12
N GLU A 110 2.05 5.60 14.25
CA GLU A 110 0.66 5.32 14.61
C GLU A 110 -0.12 6.61 14.93
N MET A 111 0.51 7.58 15.59
CA MET A 111 -0.14 8.87 15.87
C MET A 111 -0.44 9.64 14.57
N ILE A 112 0.51 9.66 13.62
CA ILE A 112 0.40 10.32 12.32
C ILE A 112 -0.64 9.62 11.44
N SER A 113 -0.54 8.29 11.27
CA SER A 113 -1.46 7.49 10.46
C SER A 113 -2.91 7.56 10.98
N SER A 114 -3.10 7.54 12.31
CA SER A 114 -4.44 7.61 12.90
C SER A 114 -5.03 9.02 12.89
N SER A 115 -4.22 10.08 13.02
CA SER A 115 -4.69 11.46 13.10
C SER A 115 -4.94 12.07 11.72
N LEU A 116 -4.02 11.88 10.76
CA LEU A 116 -4.16 12.43 9.41
C LEU A 116 -5.36 11.81 8.69
N LEU A 117 -5.57 10.50 8.82
CA LEU A 117 -6.63 9.79 8.12
C LEU A 117 -8.03 10.01 8.69
N LYS A 118 -8.12 10.47 9.95
CA LYS A 118 -9.39 10.88 10.56
C LYS A 118 -9.85 12.25 10.05
N GLN A 119 -8.93 13.18 9.83
CA GLN A 119 -9.26 14.56 9.47
C GLN A 119 -9.26 14.83 7.97
N THR A 120 -8.64 13.97 7.16
CA THR A 120 -8.41 14.25 5.74
C THR A 120 -8.92 13.14 4.83
N GLY A 121 -9.48 13.54 3.68
CA GLY A 121 -9.97 12.61 2.66
C GLY A 121 -8.82 11.91 1.93
N VAL A 122 -9.08 10.70 1.43
CA VAL A 122 -8.13 9.87 0.67
C VAL A 122 -7.47 10.65 -0.47
N ASP A 123 -8.19 11.58 -1.10
CA ASP A 123 -7.71 12.34 -2.25
C ASP A 123 -6.47 13.20 -1.96
N ARG A 124 -6.20 13.55 -0.69
CA ARG A 124 -4.97 14.26 -0.32
C ARG A 124 -3.73 13.38 -0.40
N PHE A 125 -3.92 12.07 -0.30
CA PHE A 125 -2.86 11.06 -0.37
C PHE A 125 -2.90 10.26 -1.67
N LYS A 126 -3.68 10.71 -2.67
CA LYS A 126 -3.82 9.98 -3.94
C LYS A 126 -2.48 9.68 -4.61
N GLU A 127 -1.55 10.63 -4.57
CA GLU A 127 -0.23 10.48 -5.21
C GLU A 127 0.61 9.42 -4.51
N LEU A 128 0.53 9.38 -3.17
CA LEU A 128 1.20 8.34 -2.38
C LEU A 128 0.60 6.95 -2.63
N VAL A 129 -0.73 6.87 -2.72
CA VAL A 129 -1.44 5.62 -3.07
C VAL A 129 -1.06 5.18 -4.48
N PHE A 130 -0.93 6.11 -5.42
CA PHE A 130 -0.57 5.79 -6.80
C PHE A 130 0.83 5.23 -6.91
N ASN A 131 1.82 5.90 -6.30
CA ASN A 131 3.20 5.44 -6.32
C ASN A 131 3.33 4.03 -5.75
N VAL A 132 2.71 3.77 -4.60
CA VAL A 132 2.79 2.42 -3.99
C VAL A 132 2.11 1.36 -4.86
N ILE A 133 0.99 1.66 -5.51
CA ILE A 133 0.39 0.68 -6.44
C ILE A 133 1.31 0.45 -7.64
N ASP A 134 1.85 1.51 -8.24
CA ASP A 134 2.70 1.42 -9.44
C ASP A 134 4.04 0.72 -9.15
N GLU A 135 4.58 0.87 -7.93
CA GLU A 135 5.80 0.17 -7.48
C GLU A 135 5.59 -1.31 -7.18
N ASN A 136 4.37 -1.71 -6.79
CA ASN A 136 4.10 -3.07 -6.29
C ASN A 136 3.25 -3.93 -7.24
N VAL A 137 2.62 -3.34 -8.26
CA VAL A 137 1.68 -4.06 -9.14
C VAL A 137 1.87 -3.62 -10.59
N ASP A 138 2.17 -4.59 -11.46
CA ASP A 138 2.15 -4.37 -12.91
C ASP A 138 0.72 -4.42 -13.45
N LEU A 139 0.14 -3.26 -13.72
CA LEU A 139 -1.15 -3.09 -14.37
C LEU A 139 -1.03 -2.89 -15.90
N GLY A 140 0.19 -2.94 -16.45
CA GLY A 140 0.52 -2.56 -17.83
C GLY A 140 0.50 -1.04 -18.10
N CYS A 141 0.13 -0.24 -17.10
CA CYS A 141 0.15 1.23 -17.11
C CYS A 141 0.10 1.75 -15.67
N SER A 142 0.30 3.06 -15.47
CA SER A 142 0.11 3.68 -14.14
C SER A 142 -1.35 3.60 -13.72
N ILE A 143 -1.61 3.35 -12.43
CA ILE A 143 -2.94 3.39 -11.81
C ILE A 143 -3.66 4.73 -12.02
N ARG A 144 -2.92 5.81 -12.27
CA ARG A 144 -3.50 7.11 -12.64
C ARG A 144 -4.33 7.03 -13.91
N ASP A 145 -3.83 6.28 -14.89
CA ASP A 145 -4.40 6.12 -16.22
C ASP A 145 -5.13 4.79 -16.39
N TYR A 146 -5.06 3.90 -15.40
CA TYR A 146 -5.67 2.59 -15.44
C TYR A 146 -7.19 2.66 -15.61
N GLN A 147 -7.67 1.99 -16.66
CA GLN A 147 -9.08 1.82 -16.98
C GLN A 147 -9.40 0.33 -16.90
N ARG A 148 -10.40 -0.04 -16.09
CA ARG A 148 -10.89 -1.41 -16.09
C ARG A 148 -11.55 -1.73 -17.44
N LYS A 149 -11.55 -3.01 -17.80
CA LYS A 149 -12.19 -3.48 -19.04
C LYS A 149 -13.66 -3.06 -19.09
N GLY A 150 -14.03 -2.37 -20.16
CA GLY A 150 -15.41 -1.90 -20.38
C GLY A 150 -15.74 -0.55 -19.75
N SER A 151 -14.77 0.18 -19.21
CA SER A 151 -14.93 1.57 -18.77
C SER A 151 -14.17 2.53 -19.68
N ASP A 152 -14.73 3.73 -19.88
CA ASP A 152 -14.12 4.81 -20.66
C ASP A 152 -13.41 5.85 -19.77
N VAL A 153 -13.37 5.61 -18.46
CA VAL A 153 -12.77 6.48 -17.46
C VAL A 153 -11.83 5.69 -16.54
N THR A 154 -10.91 6.41 -15.89
CA THR A 154 -9.95 5.78 -14.99
C THR A 154 -10.64 5.22 -13.75
N LEU A 155 -10.11 4.14 -13.18
CA LEU A 155 -10.66 3.49 -12.00
C LEU A 155 -10.84 4.47 -10.83
N TRP A 156 -9.89 5.40 -10.67
CA TRP A 156 -9.98 6.45 -9.66
C TRP A 156 -11.15 7.41 -9.89
N LYS A 157 -11.39 7.80 -11.15
CA LYS A 157 -12.53 8.65 -11.51
C LYS A 157 -13.86 7.93 -11.28
N GLU A 158 -13.92 6.62 -11.52
CA GLU A 158 -15.10 5.82 -11.19
C GLU A 158 -15.38 5.77 -9.69
N ARG A 159 -14.33 5.63 -8.88
CA ARG A 159 -14.43 5.74 -7.42
C ARG A 159 -14.98 7.09 -6.99
N ASP A 160 -14.55 8.19 -7.60
CA ASP A 160 -15.06 9.53 -7.30
C ASP A 160 -16.54 9.69 -7.68
N GLN A 161 -16.99 9.02 -8.74
CA GLN A 161 -18.40 8.96 -9.12
C GLN A 161 -19.23 8.18 -8.10
N ILE A 162 -18.74 7.03 -7.61
CA ILE A 162 -19.41 6.27 -6.52
C ILE A 162 -19.53 7.16 -5.27
N GLN A 163 -18.44 7.84 -4.90
CA GLN A 163 -18.41 8.71 -3.74
C GLN A 163 -19.43 9.86 -3.86
N THR A 164 -19.55 10.45 -5.05
CA THR A 164 -20.55 11.48 -5.36
C THR A 164 -21.97 10.93 -5.20
N LYS A 165 -22.26 9.74 -5.77
CA LYS A 165 -23.57 9.09 -5.63
C LYS A 165 -23.91 8.78 -4.19
N ARG A 166 -22.96 8.22 -3.43
CA ARG A 166 -23.12 7.96 -1.99
C ARG A 166 -23.45 9.23 -1.23
N ASN A 167 -22.77 10.34 -1.52
CA ASN A 167 -23.05 11.62 -0.87
C ASN A 167 -24.46 12.13 -1.20
N SER A 168 -24.89 12.02 -2.45
CA SER A 168 -26.26 12.37 -2.84
C SER A 168 -27.31 11.53 -2.10
N ILE A 169 -27.10 10.21 -2.01
CA ILE A 169 -28.00 9.31 -1.25
C ILE A 169 -28.08 9.76 0.21
N MET A 170 -26.93 9.99 0.86
CA MET A 170 -26.87 10.33 2.29
C MET A 170 -27.42 11.73 2.61
N HIS A 171 -27.25 12.71 1.71
CA HIS A 171 -27.65 14.10 1.97
C HIS A 171 -29.01 14.48 1.41
N ALA A 172 -29.43 13.85 0.30
CA ALA A 172 -30.68 14.16 -0.40
C ALA A 172 -31.69 13.01 -0.36
N ALA A 173 -31.38 11.88 0.28
CA ALA A 173 -32.24 10.70 0.38
C ALA A 173 -32.74 10.21 -0.99
N VAL A 174 -31.89 10.29 -2.02
CA VAL A 174 -32.17 9.75 -3.35
C VAL A 174 -31.80 8.27 -3.41
N ASP A 175 -32.54 7.51 -4.21
CA ASP A 175 -32.17 6.12 -4.54
C ASP A 175 -31.17 6.05 -5.69
N CYS A 176 -30.53 4.89 -5.85
CA CYS A 176 -29.74 4.57 -7.04
C CYS A 176 -30.37 3.44 -7.86
N SER A 177 -29.95 3.33 -9.12
CA SER A 177 -30.38 2.21 -9.96
C SER A 177 -29.60 0.93 -9.63
N HIS A 178 -30.16 -0.23 -9.97
CA HIS A 178 -29.44 -1.52 -9.89
C HIS A 178 -28.12 -1.49 -10.68
N ALA A 179 -28.11 -0.86 -11.86
CA ALA A 179 -26.91 -0.68 -12.66
C ALA A 179 -25.83 0.14 -11.93
N ASP A 180 -26.22 1.17 -11.17
CA ASP A 180 -25.28 1.97 -10.37
C ASP A 180 -24.66 1.15 -9.24
N ALA A 181 -25.49 0.34 -8.56
CA ALA A 181 -25.05 -0.54 -7.48
C ALA A 181 -24.12 -1.65 -7.99
N GLN A 182 -24.48 -2.31 -9.10
CA GLN A 182 -23.64 -3.31 -9.75
C GLN A 182 -22.30 -2.70 -10.17
N ASN A 183 -22.32 -1.52 -10.79
CA ASN A 183 -21.10 -0.83 -11.17
C ASN A 183 -20.21 -0.53 -9.95
N ALA A 184 -20.81 -0.07 -8.84
CA ALA A 184 -20.06 0.16 -7.59
C ALA A 184 -19.44 -1.12 -7.03
N LEU A 185 -20.14 -2.25 -7.13
CA LEU A 185 -19.65 -3.55 -6.72
C LEU A 185 -18.47 -4.02 -7.58
N ASP A 186 -18.56 -3.85 -8.90
CA ASP A 186 -17.50 -4.22 -9.85
C ASP A 186 -16.23 -3.41 -9.61
N ILE A 187 -16.37 -2.09 -9.41
CA ILE A 187 -15.27 -1.18 -9.08
C ILE A 187 -14.64 -1.59 -7.73
N THR A 188 -15.45 -1.94 -6.74
CA THR A 188 -14.95 -2.42 -5.45
C THR A 188 -14.15 -3.71 -5.59
N GLY A 189 -14.63 -4.65 -6.41
CA GLY A 189 -13.93 -5.90 -6.71
C GLY A 189 -12.57 -5.64 -7.37
N GLU A 190 -12.49 -4.65 -8.25
CA GLU A 190 -11.24 -4.26 -8.90
C GLU A 190 -10.23 -3.65 -7.90
N PHE A 191 -10.68 -2.81 -6.97
CA PHE A 191 -9.82 -2.33 -5.88
C PHE A 191 -9.32 -3.48 -4.99
N VAL A 192 -10.17 -4.47 -4.68
CA VAL A 192 -9.74 -5.66 -3.92
C VAL A 192 -8.65 -6.43 -4.67
N ARG A 193 -8.80 -6.62 -5.99
CA ARG A 193 -7.81 -7.30 -6.83
C ARG A 193 -6.45 -6.59 -6.79
N ILE A 194 -6.44 -5.27 -6.96
CA ILE A 194 -5.21 -4.47 -6.96
C ILE A 194 -4.56 -4.48 -5.57
N ILE A 195 -5.35 -4.29 -4.51
CA ILE A 195 -4.84 -4.27 -3.14
C ILE A 195 -4.30 -5.64 -2.72
N LEU A 196 -4.96 -6.72 -3.15
CA LEU A 196 -4.44 -8.07 -2.93
C LEU A 196 -3.06 -8.24 -3.57
N ALA A 197 -2.88 -7.77 -4.81
CA ALA A 197 -1.59 -7.82 -5.48
C ALA A 197 -0.50 -7.02 -4.74
N VAL A 198 -0.84 -5.83 -4.21
CA VAL A 198 0.08 -5.05 -3.36
C VAL A 198 0.48 -5.85 -2.11
N VAL A 199 -0.50 -6.43 -1.39
CA VAL A 199 -0.24 -7.21 -0.17
C VAL A 199 0.62 -8.44 -0.49
N GLN A 200 0.39 -9.10 -1.62
CA GLN A 200 1.17 -10.24 -2.08
C GLN A 200 2.62 -9.89 -2.41
N ASN A 201 2.91 -8.65 -2.83
CA ASN A 201 4.30 -8.20 -3.00
C ASN A 201 5.08 -8.19 -1.67
N PHE A 202 4.39 -8.12 -0.53
CA PHE A 202 5.00 -8.21 0.81
C PHE A 202 5.05 -9.63 1.38
N GLU A 203 4.91 -10.68 0.55
CA GLU A 203 4.84 -12.08 0.97
C GLU A 203 3.69 -12.37 1.96
N LEU A 204 2.58 -11.65 1.80
CA LEU A 204 1.38 -11.79 2.60
C LEU A 204 0.19 -12.13 1.71
N ASP A 205 -0.87 -12.67 2.29
CA ASP A 205 -2.11 -12.96 1.59
C ASP A 205 -3.31 -12.37 2.32
N LEU A 206 -4.43 -12.23 1.61
CA LEU A 206 -5.69 -11.79 2.18
C LEU A 206 -6.71 -12.92 2.14
N ALA A 207 -6.97 -13.53 3.29
CA ALA A 207 -7.97 -14.57 3.43
C ALA A 207 -9.38 -14.06 3.07
N SER A 208 -10.28 -14.98 2.72
CA SER A 208 -11.67 -14.64 2.30
C SER A 208 -12.50 -13.89 3.35
N ASN A 209 -12.08 -13.89 4.62
CA ASN A 209 -12.69 -13.13 5.71
C ASN A 209 -12.05 -11.73 5.91
N GLY A 210 -11.03 -11.38 5.13
CA GLY A 210 -10.28 -10.13 5.21
C GLY A 210 -9.15 -10.14 6.24
N MET A 211 -8.76 -11.31 6.78
CA MET A 211 -7.56 -11.43 7.60
C MET A 211 -6.31 -11.48 6.73
N VAL A 212 -5.28 -10.73 7.10
CA VAL A 212 -3.94 -10.88 6.51
C VAL A 212 -3.24 -12.08 7.14
N THR A 213 -2.64 -12.91 6.29
CA THR A 213 -1.85 -14.10 6.68
C THR A 213 -0.53 -14.10 5.93
N ASP A 214 0.46 -14.87 6.38
CA ASP A 214 1.66 -15.08 5.56
C ASP A 214 1.30 -15.81 4.27
N TYR A 215 1.92 -15.42 3.15
CA TYR A 215 1.69 -16.04 1.86
C TYR A 215 2.34 -17.43 1.84
N VAL A 216 1.54 -18.45 1.55
CA VAL A 216 2.05 -19.81 1.33
C VAL A 216 2.09 -20.05 -0.17
N HIS A 217 3.30 -20.10 -0.74
CA HIS A 217 3.47 -20.39 -2.17
C HIS A 217 2.77 -21.72 -2.51
N PRO A 218 2.00 -21.80 -3.61
CA PRO A 218 1.30 -23.02 -4.02
C PRO A 218 2.22 -24.25 -4.14
N ASP A 219 3.50 -24.02 -4.45
CA ASP A 219 4.51 -25.07 -4.62
C ASP A 219 5.03 -25.66 -3.28
N GLN A 220 4.70 -25.05 -2.14
CA GLN A 220 5.04 -25.57 -0.81
C GLN A 220 3.95 -26.46 -0.19
N GLN A 221 2.82 -26.68 -0.87
CA GLN A 221 1.76 -27.59 -0.41
C GLN A 221 2.06 -29.08 -0.65
N SER A 222 3.19 -29.43 -1.29
CA SER A 222 3.53 -30.82 -1.64
C SER A 222 4.66 -31.42 -0.80
N LEU A 223 4.66 -31.17 0.51
CA LEU A 223 5.59 -31.80 1.45
C LEU A 223 4.91 -32.33 2.72
N PHE A 224 3.63 -32.74 2.67
CA PHE A 224 3.04 -33.69 3.62
C PHE A 224 1.92 -34.52 2.97
#